data_AF-A0A2T6F458-F1
#
_entry.id   AF-A0A2T6F458-F1
#
_cell.length_a   1.000
_cell.length_b   1.000
_cell.length_c   1.000
_cell.angle_alpha   90.00
_cell.angle_beta   90.00
_cell.angle_gamma   90.00
#
_symmetry.space_group_name_H-M   'P 1'
#
loop_
_entity.id
_entity.type
_entity.pdbx_description
1 polymer ?
#
loop_
_entity_poly.entity_id
_entity_poly.type
_entity_poly.pdbx_seq_one_letter_code
_entity_poly.pdbx_strand_id
1 'polypeptide(L)'
;MHMKKNIESWKILLQDPIAVTAIVLIVIHQTIIASSAFFLTRLIEHHEAGTPFKTYLCLFIISMIVPFIPGCLSLLVLQHWINKAHKKYIDWFSSVMFAKTEVYLQTESKETVESMLSRNSFGIISGYISFIHNFFTFFLNSILSMIVIGFLLPSQLITGYLISFVLSVGIILILKLSIQKCAIENESHFIKYGQSLGGVWKNAVLGNIYNFSIWTKEKNCFAKKYYAASNKLAAIMQLGNLLLGLAALIPTCYLIYHLITGEAVEAVLAAAVIVNLTRIFHILNSLSTLIYQTLDWSAMNARMCLLFDMRTLLNIASQTLPKTFGPLTINDVVVNSLYVEVKKIQEQKHGRFTIRGMNGSGKSTFLLELKKAAGTDAMLLPANINDLCWQSNYQDLSTGQRVLNILNEASEIENVRYLLLDEWDANLDTDNVQRINELLSVIAQHRVIVEIRH
;
A
#
# COMPACT_ATOMS: atom_id res chain seq x y z
N MET A 1 -4.50 11.21 -17.91
CA MET A 1 -4.52 9.73 -17.74
C MET A 1 -4.40 9.28 -16.28
N HIS A 2 -3.62 9.95 -15.41
CA HIS A 2 -3.59 9.70 -13.95
C HIS A 2 -4.93 9.84 -13.22
N MET A 3 -5.85 10.72 -13.68
CA MET A 3 -7.15 10.92 -13.01
C MET A 3 -8.10 9.72 -13.07
N LYS A 4 -8.11 8.91 -14.13
CA LYS A 4 -8.98 7.71 -14.21
C LYS A 4 -8.51 6.58 -13.28
N LYS A 5 -7.19 6.44 -13.07
CA LYS A 5 -6.56 5.45 -12.17
C LYS A 5 -6.90 5.71 -10.70
N ASN A 6 -7.07 6.96 -10.29
CA ASN A 6 -7.51 7.31 -8.94
C ASN A 6 -8.97 6.88 -8.66
N ILE A 7 -9.84 6.73 -9.65
CA ILE A 7 -11.26 6.50 -9.36
C ILE A 7 -11.52 5.07 -8.83
N GLU A 8 -10.82 4.06 -9.36
CA GLU A 8 -10.98 2.66 -8.90
C GLU A 8 -10.38 2.42 -7.52
N SER A 9 -9.19 2.98 -7.24
CA SER A 9 -8.57 2.88 -5.91
C SER A 9 -9.42 3.58 -4.85
N TRP A 10 -9.99 4.74 -5.16
CA TRP A 10 -10.87 5.46 -4.25
C TRP A 10 -12.18 4.72 -4.00
N LYS A 11 -12.75 4.01 -4.98
CA LYS A 11 -13.95 3.19 -4.75
C LYS A 11 -13.70 2.04 -3.78
N ILE A 12 -12.58 1.32 -3.93
CA ILE A 12 -12.24 0.19 -3.06
C ILE A 12 -12.02 0.66 -1.61
N LEU A 13 -11.45 1.84 -1.43
CA LEU A 13 -11.05 2.38 -0.12
C LEU A 13 -12.15 3.17 0.59
N LEU A 14 -12.92 4.01 -0.12
CA LEU A 14 -13.79 5.02 0.50
C LEU A 14 -15.29 4.74 0.38
N GLN A 15 -15.73 3.81 -0.50
CA GLN A 15 -17.15 3.41 -0.54
C GLN A 15 -17.52 2.40 0.54
N ASP A 16 -16.68 2.21 1.57
CA ASP A 16 -17.02 1.33 2.69
C ASP A 16 -17.88 2.09 3.72
N PRO A 17 -19.01 1.52 4.19
CA PRO A 17 -19.77 2.11 5.29
C PRO A 17 -18.92 2.39 6.54
N ILE A 18 -17.87 1.59 6.78
CA ILE A 18 -16.95 1.80 7.90
C ILE A 18 -16.17 3.12 7.76
N ALA A 19 -15.81 3.51 6.54
CA ALA A 19 -15.14 4.79 6.28
C ALA A 19 -16.06 5.97 6.61
N VAL A 20 -17.36 5.86 6.26
CA VAL A 20 -18.37 6.87 6.62
C VAL A 20 -18.53 6.96 8.13
N THR A 21 -18.63 5.83 8.83
CA THR A 21 -18.69 5.81 10.29
C THR A 21 -17.47 6.48 10.93
N ALA A 22 -16.26 6.22 10.40
CA ALA A 22 -15.04 6.87 10.88
C ALA A 22 -15.11 8.40 10.75
N ILE A 23 -15.53 8.90 9.58
CA ILE A 23 -15.67 10.33 9.32
C ILE A 23 -16.72 10.96 10.23
N VAL A 24 -17.88 10.32 10.41
CA VAL A 24 -18.93 10.82 11.32
C VAL A 24 -18.42 10.91 12.75
N LEU A 25 -17.69 9.90 13.24
CA LEU A 25 -17.08 9.94 14.57
C LEU A 25 -16.05 11.07 14.71
N ILE A 26 -15.25 11.33 13.67
CA ILE A 26 -14.32 12.47 13.65
C ILE A 26 -15.09 13.79 13.74
N VAL A 27 -16.16 13.96 12.95
CA VAL A 27 -16.98 15.18 12.97
C VAL A 27 -17.58 15.42 14.36
N ILE A 28 -18.16 14.39 14.99
CA ILE A 28 -18.70 14.47 16.35
C ILE A 28 -17.58 14.85 17.33
N HIS A 29 -16.45 14.16 17.27
CA HIS A 29 -15.31 14.40 18.14
C HIS A 29 -14.80 15.86 18.05
N GLN A 30 -14.54 16.36 16.83
CA GLN A 30 -14.02 17.71 16.63
C GLN A 30 -15.05 18.79 16.93
N THR A 31 -16.34 18.53 16.73
CA THR A 31 -17.41 19.48 17.07
C THR A 31 -17.51 19.68 18.59
N ILE A 32 -17.42 18.59 19.37
CA ILE A 32 -17.44 18.69 20.84
C ILE A 32 -16.20 19.46 21.32
N ILE A 33 -15.01 19.16 20.78
CA ILE A 33 -13.80 19.90 21.10
C ILE A 33 -13.96 21.38 20.75
N ALA A 34 -14.44 21.73 19.56
CA ALA A 34 -14.67 23.11 19.14
C ALA A 34 -15.63 23.85 20.11
N SER A 35 -16.73 23.19 20.50
CA SER A 35 -17.73 23.76 21.40
C SER A 35 -17.20 24.10 22.81
N SER A 36 -16.14 23.43 23.28
CA SER A 36 -15.58 23.70 24.60
C SER A 36 -15.04 25.13 24.75
N ALA A 37 -14.52 25.73 23.67
CA ALA A 37 -14.08 27.14 23.69
C ALA A 37 -15.27 28.09 23.87
N PHE A 38 -16.38 27.80 23.20
CA PHE A 38 -17.59 28.60 23.33
C PHE A 38 -18.14 28.56 24.76
N PHE A 39 -18.23 27.37 25.37
CA PHE A 39 -18.69 27.25 26.75
C PHE A 39 -17.75 27.92 27.75
N LEU A 40 -16.44 27.85 27.53
CA LEU A 40 -15.45 28.50 28.38
C LEU A 40 -15.56 30.03 28.35
N THR A 41 -15.68 30.62 27.15
CA THR A 41 -15.83 32.08 27.04
C THR A 41 -17.14 32.55 27.67
N ARG A 42 -18.26 31.85 27.42
CA ARG A 42 -19.55 32.18 28.05
C ARG A 42 -19.52 32.04 29.57
N LEU A 43 -18.79 31.06 30.09
CA LEU A 43 -18.59 30.88 31.53
C LEU A 43 -17.89 32.10 32.14
N ILE A 44 -16.84 32.61 31.50
CA ILE A 44 -16.10 33.79 31.97
C ILE A 44 -17.01 35.03 31.95
N GLU A 45 -17.70 35.27 30.83
CA GLU A 45 -18.63 36.41 30.70
C GLU A 45 -19.71 36.40 31.79
N HIS A 46 -20.32 35.25 32.06
CA HIS A 46 -21.39 35.15 33.06
C HIS A 46 -20.86 35.28 34.49
N HIS A 47 -19.63 34.78 34.75
CA HIS A 47 -18.98 34.91 36.04
C HIS A 47 -18.66 36.37 36.37
N GLU A 48 -18.05 37.09 35.42
CA GLU A 48 -17.72 38.52 35.55
C GLU A 48 -18.99 39.39 35.67
N ALA A 49 -20.06 39.05 34.93
CA ALA A 49 -21.34 39.76 35.00
C ALA A 49 -22.19 39.43 36.26
N GLY A 50 -21.74 38.52 37.12
CA GLY A 50 -22.49 38.09 38.32
C GLY A 50 -23.79 37.32 38.02
N THR A 51 -23.92 36.77 36.81
CA THR A 51 -25.10 36.00 36.34
C THR A 51 -24.91 34.49 36.57
N PRO A 52 -25.98 33.67 36.55
CA PRO A 52 -25.84 32.23 36.79
C PRO A 52 -24.98 31.53 35.73
N PHE A 53 -23.76 31.12 36.11
CA PHE A 53 -22.77 30.49 35.22
C PHE A 53 -22.72 28.94 35.29
N LYS A 54 -23.46 28.32 36.22
CA LYS A 54 -23.40 26.86 36.50
C LYS A 54 -23.66 25.98 35.27
N THR A 55 -24.58 26.39 34.40
CA THR A 55 -24.92 25.65 33.17
C THR A 55 -23.72 25.57 32.23
N TYR A 56 -23.04 26.69 32.00
CA TYR A 56 -21.85 26.74 31.15
C TYR A 56 -20.67 25.97 31.75
N LEU A 57 -20.55 25.94 33.09
CA LEU A 57 -19.54 25.12 33.77
C LEU A 57 -19.76 23.63 33.52
N CYS A 58 -21.00 23.17 33.66
CA CYS A 58 -21.35 21.79 33.42
C CYS A 58 -21.11 21.39 31.95
N LEU A 59 -21.57 22.22 31.00
CA LEU A 59 -21.35 21.99 29.57
C LEU A 59 -19.86 21.98 29.21
N PHE A 60 -19.06 22.85 29.81
CA PHE A 60 -17.61 22.87 29.62
C PHE A 60 -16.95 21.57 30.12
N ILE A 61 -17.27 21.12 31.34
CA ILE A 61 -16.71 19.86 31.89
C ILE A 61 -17.13 18.65 31.03
N ILE A 62 -18.40 18.59 30.62
CA ILE A 62 -18.90 17.55 29.71
C ILE A 62 -18.11 17.58 28.39
N SER A 63 -17.88 18.77 27.82
CA SER A 63 -17.11 18.93 26.58
C SER A 63 -15.62 18.58 26.70
N MET A 64 -15.09 18.41 27.91
CA MET A 64 -13.72 17.91 28.14
C MET A 64 -13.66 16.39 28.27
N ILE A 65 -14.71 15.75 28.79
CA ILE A 65 -14.73 14.30 29.07
C ILE A 65 -15.37 13.50 27.93
N VAL A 66 -16.49 13.98 27.38
CA VAL A 66 -17.22 13.25 26.34
C VAL A 66 -16.41 13.01 25.05
N PRO A 67 -15.53 13.91 24.58
CA PRO A 67 -14.69 13.68 23.39
C PRO A 67 -13.89 12.37 23.37
N PHE A 68 -13.49 11.86 24.55
CA PHE A 68 -12.72 10.62 24.63
C PHE A 68 -13.48 9.41 24.05
N ILE A 69 -14.81 9.40 24.13
CA ILE A 69 -15.64 8.30 23.61
C ILE A 69 -15.58 8.22 22.07
N PRO A 70 -16.02 9.23 21.30
CA PRO A 70 -15.93 9.20 19.85
C PRO A 70 -14.48 9.17 19.36
N GLY A 71 -13.53 9.75 20.12
CA GLY A 71 -12.10 9.66 19.83
C GLY A 71 -11.59 8.22 19.82
N CYS A 72 -11.82 7.46 20.91
CA CYS A 72 -11.43 6.05 21.01
C CYS A 72 -12.15 5.17 19.98
N LEU A 73 -13.46 5.37 19.81
CA LEU A 73 -14.25 4.62 18.82
C LEU A 73 -13.73 4.87 17.41
N SER A 74 -13.34 6.11 17.09
CA SER A 74 -12.79 6.46 15.78
C SER A 74 -11.52 5.67 15.47
N LEU A 75 -10.64 5.45 16.46
CA LEU A 75 -9.42 4.65 16.30
C LEU A 75 -9.72 3.15 16.11
N LEU A 76 -10.71 2.61 16.81
CA LEU A 76 -11.13 1.22 16.61
C LEU A 76 -11.73 1.01 15.21
N VAL A 77 -12.59 1.94 14.78
CA VAL A 77 -13.18 1.92 13.43
C VAL A 77 -12.11 2.09 12.35
N LEU A 78 -11.09 2.92 12.59
CA LEU A 78 -9.93 3.05 11.71
C LEU A 78 -9.21 1.71 11.50
N GLN A 79 -8.95 0.94 12.56
CA GLN A 79 -8.30 -0.37 12.43
C GLN A 79 -9.17 -1.35 11.62
N HIS A 80 -10.48 -1.36 11.85
CA HIS A 80 -11.41 -2.19 11.07
C HIS A 80 -11.44 -1.79 9.60
N TRP A 81 -11.39 -0.48 9.32
CA TRP A 81 -11.35 0.05 7.96
C TRP A 81 -10.08 -0.41 7.24
N ILE A 82 -8.91 -0.32 7.88
CA ILE A 82 -7.62 -0.78 7.34
C ILE A 82 -7.67 -2.26 6.98
N ASN A 83 -8.10 -3.12 7.92
CA ASN A 83 -8.14 -4.56 7.73
C ASN A 83 -9.07 -4.96 6.59
N LYS A 84 -10.27 -4.35 6.53
CA LYS A 84 -11.26 -4.65 5.48
C LYS A 84 -10.82 -4.14 4.10
N ALA A 85 -10.19 -2.96 4.04
CA ALA A 85 -9.63 -2.42 2.82
C ALA A 85 -8.50 -3.29 2.26
N HIS A 86 -7.58 -3.75 3.13
CA HIS A 86 -6.52 -4.67 2.74
C HIS A 86 -7.09 -5.99 2.22
N LYS A 87 -8.05 -6.59 2.93
CA LYS A 87 -8.72 -7.82 2.46
C LYS A 87 -9.35 -7.64 1.07
N LYS A 88 -10.14 -6.58 0.87
CA LYS A 88 -10.75 -6.27 -0.44
C LYS A 88 -9.71 -6.11 -1.54
N TYR A 89 -8.58 -5.48 -1.24
CA TYR A 89 -7.48 -5.34 -2.18
C TYR A 89 -6.88 -6.69 -2.56
N ILE A 90 -6.62 -7.58 -1.59
CA ILE A 90 -6.11 -8.93 -1.88
C ILE A 90 -7.12 -9.73 -2.71
N ASP A 91 -8.40 -9.70 -2.36
CA ASP A 91 -9.45 -10.41 -3.10
C ASP A 91 -9.55 -9.90 -4.56
N TRP A 92 -9.54 -8.57 -4.73
CA TRP A 92 -9.51 -7.94 -6.05
C TRP A 92 -8.24 -8.33 -6.83
N PHE A 93 -7.07 -8.21 -6.22
CA PHE A 93 -5.79 -8.51 -6.85
C PHE A 93 -5.74 -9.99 -7.33
N SER A 94 -6.13 -10.92 -6.46
CA SER A 94 -6.21 -12.34 -6.78
C SER A 94 -7.18 -12.60 -7.94
N SER A 95 -8.34 -11.94 -7.96
CA SER A 95 -9.31 -12.08 -9.06
C SER A 95 -8.79 -11.54 -10.40
N VAL A 96 -7.99 -10.46 -10.38
CA VAL A 96 -7.40 -9.86 -11.60
C VAL A 96 -6.26 -10.71 -12.14
N MET A 97 -5.46 -11.30 -11.27
CA MET A 97 -4.32 -12.15 -11.65
C MET A 97 -4.72 -13.58 -12.02
N PHE A 98 -5.90 -14.03 -11.58
CA PHE A 98 -6.40 -15.36 -11.89
C PHE A 98 -6.42 -15.61 -13.42
N ALA A 99 -5.89 -16.77 -13.82
CA ALA A 99 -5.77 -17.21 -15.21
C ALA A 99 -4.94 -16.32 -16.16
N LYS A 100 -4.11 -15.39 -15.66
CA LYS A 100 -3.17 -14.61 -16.47
C LYS A 100 -1.82 -15.32 -16.68
N THR A 101 -1.83 -16.39 -17.47
CA THR A 101 -0.65 -17.24 -17.73
C THR A 101 0.53 -16.52 -18.39
N GLU A 102 0.26 -15.46 -19.16
CA GLU A 102 1.28 -14.66 -19.87
C GLU A 102 2.29 -13.99 -18.93
N VAL A 103 1.89 -13.69 -17.69
CA VAL A 103 2.74 -13.03 -16.69
C VAL A 103 3.68 -14.03 -16.00
N TYR A 104 3.35 -15.33 -16.06
CA TYR A 104 4.02 -16.36 -15.28
C TYR A 104 5.51 -16.55 -15.64
N LEU A 105 5.86 -16.40 -16.92
CA LEU A 105 7.25 -16.58 -17.39
C LEU A 105 8.17 -15.38 -17.10
N GLN A 106 7.62 -14.25 -16.66
CA GLN A 106 8.41 -13.05 -16.43
C GLN A 106 8.93 -13.02 -14.99
N THR A 107 10.14 -13.53 -14.78
CA THR A 107 10.78 -13.60 -13.45
C THR A 107 10.93 -12.23 -12.78
N GLU A 108 11.28 -11.19 -13.53
CA GLU A 108 11.43 -9.81 -13.02
C GLU A 108 10.09 -9.24 -12.51
N SER A 109 9.01 -9.52 -13.23
CA SER A 109 7.64 -9.17 -12.85
C SER A 109 7.18 -9.95 -11.62
N LYS A 110 7.52 -11.25 -11.52
CA LYS A 110 7.17 -12.12 -10.38
C LYS A 110 7.76 -11.59 -9.07
N GLU A 111 9.06 -11.37 -9.01
CA GLU A 111 9.73 -10.89 -7.78
C GLU A 111 9.19 -9.54 -7.32
N THR A 112 8.92 -8.64 -8.27
CA THR A 112 8.36 -7.31 -8.00
C THR A 112 6.95 -7.43 -7.42
N VAL A 113 6.10 -8.27 -8.03
CA VAL A 113 4.70 -8.48 -7.60
C VAL A 113 4.64 -9.16 -6.24
N GLU A 114 5.40 -10.22 -6.02
CA GLU A 114 5.44 -10.94 -4.74
C GLU A 114 5.93 -10.05 -3.61
N SER A 115 6.99 -9.27 -3.85
CA SER A 115 7.50 -8.30 -2.88
C SER A 115 6.47 -7.20 -2.56
N MET A 116 5.80 -6.68 -3.59
CA MET A 116 4.77 -5.65 -3.41
C MET A 116 3.58 -6.18 -2.61
N LEU A 117 3.10 -7.39 -2.91
CA LEU A 117 1.94 -7.99 -2.26
C LEU A 117 2.27 -8.42 -0.82
N SER A 118 3.38 -9.11 -0.60
CA SER A 118 3.73 -9.71 0.70
C SER A 118 4.29 -8.70 1.71
N ARG A 119 5.13 -7.76 1.28
CA ARG A 119 5.85 -6.85 2.19
C ARG A 119 5.25 -5.46 2.27
N ASN A 120 4.76 -4.94 1.16
CA ASN A 120 4.43 -3.52 1.06
C ASN A 120 2.92 -3.23 1.07
N SER A 121 2.07 -4.18 0.67
CA SER A 121 0.64 -3.92 0.47
C SER A 121 -0.08 -3.43 1.72
N PHE A 122 0.11 -4.10 2.85
CA PHE A 122 -0.50 -3.72 4.12
C PHE A 122 0.01 -2.37 4.60
N GLY A 123 1.34 -2.16 4.59
CA GLY A 123 1.95 -0.91 5.04
C GLY A 123 1.51 0.30 4.23
N ILE A 124 1.40 0.15 2.91
CA ILE A 124 0.95 1.22 2.00
C ILE A 124 -0.54 1.54 2.26
N ILE A 125 -1.42 0.54 2.31
CA ILE A 125 -2.86 0.74 2.53
C ILE A 125 -3.14 1.31 3.92
N SER A 126 -2.52 0.73 4.96
CA SER A 126 -2.63 1.19 6.34
C SER A 126 -2.14 2.63 6.48
N GLY A 127 -0.98 2.95 5.91
CA GLY A 127 -0.41 4.30 5.90
C GLY A 127 -1.32 5.31 5.21
N TYR A 128 -1.89 4.96 4.04
CA TYR A 128 -2.79 5.84 3.30
C TYR A 128 -4.11 6.12 4.03
N ILE A 129 -4.74 5.09 4.59
CA ILE A 129 -5.99 5.22 5.34
C ILE A 129 -5.78 6.01 6.63
N SER A 130 -4.71 5.72 7.37
CA SER A 130 -4.33 6.47 8.58
C SER A 130 -4.04 7.93 8.25
N PHE A 131 -3.38 8.17 7.13
CA PHE A 131 -3.17 9.52 6.62
C PHE A 131 -4.49 10.24 6.35
N ILE A 132 -5.46 9.61 5.66
CA ILE A 132 -6.78 10.23 5.40
C ILE A 132 -7.49 10.55 6.71
N HIS A 133 -7.50 9.62 7.66
CA HIS A 133 -8.12 9.80 8.97
C HIS A 133 -7.50 10.98 9.73
N ASN A 134 -6.17 11.04 9.79
CA ASN A 134 -5.44 12.13 10.44
C ASN A 134 -5.66 13.46 9.73
N PHE A 135 -5.71 13.46 8.39
CA PHE A 135 -5.99 14.65 7.59
C PHE A 135 -7.39 15.20 7.89
N PHE A 136 -8.43 14.37 7.89
CA PHE A 136 -9.78 14.83 8.22
C PHE A 136 -9.90 15.31 9.66
N THR A 137 -9.31 14.59 10.61
CA THR A 137 -9.27 14.97 12.03
C THR A 137 -8.64 16.35 12.19
N PHE A 138 -7.49 16.55 11.56
CA PHE A 138 -6.77 17.81 11.56
C PHE A 138 -7.58 18.94 10.90
N PHE A 139 -8.08 18.71 9.69
CA PHE A 139 -8.78 19.70 8.88
C PHE A 139 -10.05 20.20 9.58
N LEU A 140 -10.85 19.27 10.12
CA LEU A 140 -12.05 19.60 10.88
C LEU A 140 -11.73 20.34 12.17
N ASN A 141 -10.70 19.92 12.91
CA ASN A 141 -10.27 20.63 14.13
C ASN A 141 -9.90 22.09 13.83
N SER A 142 -9.08 22.29 12.80
CA SER A 142 -8.60 23.60 12.40
C SER A 142 -9.74 24.52 11.96
N ILE A 143 -10.63 24.05 11.08
CA ILE A 143 -11.77 24.84 10.58
C ILE A 143 -12.77 25.14 11.69
N LEU A 144 -13.22 24.13 12.43
CA LEU A 144 -14.24 24.33 13.46
C LEU A 144 -13.72 25.23 14.59
N SER A 145 -12.47 25.04 15.00
CA SER A 145 -11.87 25.91 16.03
C SER A 145 -11.66 27.34 15.52
N MET A 146 -11.27 27.53 14.25
CA MET A 146 -11.17 28.86 13.64
C MET A 146 -12.54 29.57 13.58
N ILE A 147 -13.60 28.85 13.22
CA ILE A 147 -14.97 29.39 13.21
C ILE A 147 -15.40 29.82 14.62
N VAL A 148 -15.22 28.95 15.61
CA VAL A 148 -15.61 29.25 17.01
C VAL A 148 -14.83 30.45 17.55
N ILE A 149 -13.52 30.51 17.32
CA ILE A 149 -12.69 31.65 17.75
C ILE A 149 -13.08 32.94 17.01
N GLY A 150 -13.36 32.86 15.70
CA GLY A 150 -13.80 34.00 14.91
C GLY A 150 -15.12 34.61 15.39
N PHE A 151 -16.02 33.80 15.95
CA PHE A 151 -17.26 34.30 16.57
C PHE A 151 -17.06 34.86 17.99
N LEU A 152 -16.05 34.38 18.72
CA LEU A 152 -15.83 34.73 20.13
C LEU A 152 -14.91 35.94 20.31
N LEU A 153 -14.00 36.19 19.37
CA LEU A 153 -13.02 37.27 19.47
C LEU A 153 -13.49 38.55 18.77
N PRO A 154 -13.05 39.73 19.25
CA PRO A 154 -13.33 41.00 18.60
C PRO A 154 -12.81 40.99 17.15
N SER A 155 -13.56 41.64 16.27
CA SER A 155 -13.31 41.67 14.81
C SER A 155 -11.89 42.11 14.44
N GLN A 156 -11.24 42.89 15.30
CA GLN A 156 -9.85 43.34 15.18
C GLN A 156 -8.86 42.18 15.15
N LEU A 157 -9.05 41.12 15.96
CA LEU A 157 -8.15 39.96 16.00
C LEU A 157 -8.31 39.03 14.79
N ILE A 158 -9.49 39.03 14.15
CA ILE A 158 -9.76 38.20 12.95
C ILE A 158 -8.78 38.53 11.82
N THR A 159 -8.37 39.81 11.70
CA THR A 159 -7.40 40.25 10.68
C THR A 159 -6.04 39.58 10.86
N GLY A 160 -5.56 39.44 12.11
CA GLY A 160 -4.32 38.75 12.44
C GLY A 160 -4.32 37.29 12.04
N TYR A 161 -5.41 36.60 12.37
CA TYR A 161 -5.58 35.20 11.98
C TYR A 161 -5.63 35.03 10.48
N LEU A 162 -6.35 35.88 9.76
CA LEU A 162 -6.43 35.82 8.30
C LEU A 162 -5.05 36.03 7.68
N ILE A 163 -4.27 37.01 8.17
CA ILE A 163 -2.90 37.26 7.71
C ILE A 163 -2.01 36.04 7.99
N SER A 164 -2.01 35.53 9.22
CA SER A 164 -1.24 34.34 9.60
C SER A 164 -1.62 33.13 8.76
N PHE A 165 -2.91 32.90 8.52
CA PHE A 165 -3.40 31.80 7.68
C PHE A 165 -2.94 31.96 6.22
N VAL A 166 -3.10 33.14 5.62
CA VAL A 166 -2.70 33.41 4.23
C VAL A 166 -1.19 33.24 4.06
N LEU A 167 -0.39 33.77 5.00
CA LEU A 167 1.06 33.59 5.01
C LEU A 167 1.44 32.10 5.11
N SER A 168 0.79 31.36 6.02
CA SER A 168 1.02 29.92 6.15
C SER A 168 0.68 29.15 4.88
N VAL A 169 -0.47 29.42 4.26
CA VAL A 169 -0.87 28.79 2.99
C VAL A 169 0.12 29.13 1.87
N GLY A 170 0.57 30.39 1.78
CA GLY A 170 1.58 30.81 0.81
C GLY A 170 2.90 30.05 0.95
N ILE A 171 3.40 29.91 2.19
CA ILE A 171 4.61 29.13 2.50
C ILE A 171 4.43 27.66 2.11
N ILE A 172 3.28 27.06 2.43
CA ILE A 172 2.97 25.66 2.06
C ILE A 172 3.02 25.48 0.54
N LEU A 173 2.39 26.38 -0.23
CA LEU A 173 2.36 26.30 -1.69
C LEU A 173 3.74 26.42 -2.32
N ILE A 174 4.59 27.31 -1.80
CA ILE A 174 5.97 27.49 -2.28
C ILE A 174 6.81 26.24 -1.99
N LEU A 175 6.71 25.70 -0.76
CA LEU A 175 7.51 24.56 -0.35
C LEU A 175 7.06 23.25 -1.01
N LYS A 176 5.76 23.08 -1.28
CA LYS A 176 5.16 21.84 -1.81
C LYS A 176 5.97 21.21 -2.95
N LEU A 177 6.35 21.98 -3.96
CA LEU A 177 7.06 21.46 -5.13
C LEU A 177 8.47 20.97 -4.79
N SER A 178 9.20 21.72 -3.97
CA SER A 178 10.55 21.36 -3.53
C SER A 178 10.54 20.10 -2.68
N ILE A 179 9.59 20.05 -1.72
CA ILE A 179 9.50 18.91 -0.83
C ILE A 179 9.05 17.66 -1.60
N GLN A 180 8.07 17.76 -2.50
CA GLN A 180 7.62 16.64 -3.35
C GLN A 180 8.78 16.06 -4.17
N LYS A 181 9.62 16.91 -4.77
CA LYS A 181 10.79 16.46 -5.55
C LYS A 181 11.80 15.69 -4.67
N CYS A 182 12.13 16.23 -3.50
CA CYS A 182 13.06 15.59 -2.57
C CYS A 182 12.49 14.29 -1.98
N ALA A 183 11.17 14.23 -1.75
CA ALA A 183 10.50 13.04 -1.25
C ALA A 183 10.54 11.88 -2.27
N ILE A 184 10.29 12.16 -3.55
CA ILE A 184 10.40 11.17 -4.63
C ILE A 184 11.84 10.64 -4.76
N GLU A 185 12.83 11.54 -4.69
CA GLU A 185 14.25 11.18 -4.73
C GLU A 185 14.64 10.29 -3.53
N ASN A 186 14.20 10.64 -2.32
CA ASN A 186 14.41 9.86 -1.11
C ASN A 186 13.80 8.46 -1.21
N GLU A 187 12.56 8.34 -1.68
CA GLU A 187 11.86 7.06 -1.84
C GLU A 187 12.56 6.15 -2.86
N SER A 188 13.00 6.72 -3.99
CA SER A 188 13.78 5.99 -5.01
C SER A 188 15.08 5.42 -4.44
N HIS A 189 15.79 6.19 -3.61
CA HIS A 189 17.00 5.72 -2.94
C HIS A 189 16.70 4.69 -1.85
N PHE A 190 15.59 4.83 -1.12
CA PHE A 190 15.15 3.86 -0.11
C PHE A 190 14.89 2.48 -0.73
N ILE A 191 14.20 2.41 -1.86
CA ILE A 191 13.93 1.15 -2.57
C ILE A 191 15.23 0.45 -2.97
N LYS A 192 16.18 1.18 -3.58
CA LYS A 192 17.48 0.61 -3.99
C LYS A 192 18.30 0.12 -2.80
N TYR A 193 18.29 0.86 -1.70
CA TYR A 193 18.95 0.46 -0.46
C TYR A 193 18.30 -0.80 0.15
N GLY A 194 16.97 -0.83 0.21
CA GLY A 194 16.20 -1.99 0.70
C GLY A 194 16.44 -3.26 -0.12
N GLN A 195 16.52 -3.15 -1.45
CA GLN A 195 16.88 -4.27 -2.33
C GLN A 195 18.27 -4.83 -2.00
N SER A 196 19.27 -3.97 -1.84
CA SER A 196 20.62 -4.40 -1.44
C SER A 196 20.62 -5.09 -0.07
N LEU A 197 19.85 -4.59 0.91
CA LEU A 197 19.70 -5.24 2.21
C LEU A 197 19.07 -6.62 2.14
N GLY A 198 18.14 -6.86 1.21
CA GLY A 198 17.53 -8.18 0.98
C GLY A 198 18.55 -9.29 0.66
N GLY A 199 19.73 -8.92 0.14
CA GLY A 199 20.83 -9.85 -0.13
C GLY A 199 21.63 -10.29 1.09
N VAL A 200 21.35 -9.78 2.30
CA VAL A 200 22.19 -10.03 3.49
C VAL A 200 22.33 -11.52 3.81
N TRP A 201 21.24 -12.29 3.74
CA TRP A 201 21.25 -13.71 4.09
C TRP A 201 22.20 -14.50 3.17
N LYS A 202 22.02 -14.34 1.85
CA LYS A 202 22.80 -15.05 0.83
C LYS A 202 24.29 -14.65 0.86
N ASN A 203 24.59 -13.39 1.17
CA ASN A 203 25.95 -12.87 1.07
C ASN A 203 26.73 -12.88 2.40
N ALA A 204 26.06 -12.89 3.55
CA ALA A 204 26.71 -12.88 4.86
C ALA A 204 26.76 -14.26 5.53
N VAL A 205 25.68 -15.05 5.47
CA VAL A 205 25.58 -16.31 6.23
C VAL A 205 26.54 -17.38 5.71
N LEU A 206 26.78 -17.40 4.40
CA LEU A 206 27.68 -18.37 3.77
C LEU A 206 29.16 -18.14 4.10
N GLY A 207 29.54 -17.00 4.70
CA GLY A 207 30.93 -16.69 5.03
C GLY A 207 31.84 -16.43 3.83
N ASN A 208 31.28 -16.32 2.62
CA ASN A 208 32.03 -16.06 1.39
C ASN A 208 32.60 -14.62 1.39
N ILE A 209 33.88 -14.45 1.73
CA ILE A 209 34.56 -13.15 1.87
C ILE A 209 34.41 -12.28 0.60
N TYR A 210 34.57 -12.89 -0.58
CA TYR A 210 34.46 -12.18 -1.86
C TYR A 210 33.07 -11.54 -2.04
N ASN A 211 32.01 -12.34 -1.97
CA ASN A 211 30.62 -11.90 -2.12
C ASN A 211 30.24 -10.88 -1.04
N PHE A 212 30.65 -11.13 0.21
CA PHE A 212 30.41 -10.21 1.31
C PHE A 212 31.04 -8.84 1.09
N SER A 213 32.27 -8.80 0.54
CA SER A 213 32.97 -7.54 0.26
C SER A 213 32.29 -6.71 -0.85
N ILE A 214 31.79 -7.36 -1.90
CA ILE A 214 31.07 -6.71 -3.01
C ILE A 214 29.74 -6.17 -2.49
N TRP A 215 28.97 -7.01 -1.81
CA TRP A 215 27.69 -6.62 -1.21
C TRP A 215 27.87 -5.45 -0.23
N THR A 216 28.91 -5.46 0.59
CA THR A 216 29.19 -4.38 1.54
C THR A 216 29.49 -3.05 0.83
N LYS A 217 30.26 -3.07 -0.26
CA LYS A 217 30.54 -1.87 -1.07
C LYS A 217 29.27 -1.30 -1.69
N GLU A 218 28.45 -2.15 -2.29
CA GLU A 218 27.18 -1.77 -2.91
C GLU A 218 26.20 -1.20 -1.88
N LYS A 219 25.99 -1.92 -0.76
CA LYS A 219 25.18 -1.47 0.38
C LYS A 219 25.60 -0.09 0.86
N ASN A 220 26.90 0.13 1.04
CA ASN A 220 27.41 1.41 1.54
C ASN A 220 27.23 2.56 0.53
N CYS A 221 27.34 2.28 -0.77
CA CYS A 221 27.05 3.27 -1.82
C CYS A 221 25.59 3.71 -1.79
N PHE A 222 24.65 2.75 -1.74
CA PHE A 222 23.22 3.06 -1.69
C PHE A 222 22.83 3.71 -0.36
N ALA A 223 23.38 3.26 0.77
CA ALA A 223 23.14 3.86 2.08
C ALA A 223 23.53 5.34 2.11
N LYS A 224 24.72 5.70 1.59
CA LYS A 224 25.17 7.10 1.53
C LYS A 224 24.20 7.99 0.74
N LYS A 225 23.74 7.53 -0.43
CA LYS A 225 22.79 8.28 -1.27
C LYS A 225 21.44 8.45 -0.56
N TYR A 226 20.92 7.37 0.03
CA TYR A 226 19.68 7.40 0.80
C TYR A 226 19.77 8.34 2.01
N TYR A 227 20.81 8.21 2.84
CA TYR A 227 20.96 9.05 4.03
C TYR A 227 21.14 10.52 3.69
N ALA A 228 21.88 10.85 2.62
CA ALA A 228 22.01 12.23 2.15
C ALA A 228 20.66 12.81 1.69
N ALA A 229 19.89 12.06 0.89
CA ALA A 229 18.57 12.47 0.43
C ALA A 229 17.57 12.62 1.60
N SER A 230 17.58 11.68 2.54
CA SER A 230 16.74 11.69 3.75
C SER A 230 17.06 12.91 4.63
N ASN A 231 18.34 13.20 4.87
CA ASN A 231 18.75 14.36 5.66
C ASN A 231 18.37 15.68 4.98
N LYS A 232 18.55 15.76 3.65
CA LYS A 232 18.14 16.94 2.87
C LYS A 232 16.63 17.18 2.94
N LEU A 233 15.84 16.13 2.79
CA LEU A 233 14.38 16.20 2.93
C LEU A 233 13.99 16.69 4.33
N ALA A 234 14.57 16.10 5.38
CA ALA A 234 14.32 16.50 6.76
C ALA A 234 14.69 17.98 7.01
N ALA A 235 15.81 18.45 6.47
CA ALA A 235 16.23 19.84 6.63
C ALA A 235 15.23 20.82 6.01
N ILE A 236 14.74 20.55 4.80
CA ILE A 236 13.72 21.38 4.13
C ILE A 236 12.41 21.38 4.94
N MET A 237 12.02 20.24 5.48
CA MET A 237 10.82 20.14 6.32
C MET A 237 10.93 20.96 7.59
N GLN A 238 12.05 20.87 8.30
CA GLN A 238 12.25 21.63 9.54
C GLN A 238 12.37 23.13 9.28
N LEU A 239 12.99 23.54 8.18
CA LEU A 239 13.00 24.93 7.75
C LEU A 239 11.59 25.43 7.41
N GLY A 240 10.78 24.60 6.73
CA GLY A 240 9.39 24.90 6.46
C GLY A 240 8.54 25.03 7.73
N ASN A 241 8.76 24.13 8.71
CA ASN A 241 8.11 24.16 10.01
C ASN A 241 8.46 25.45 10.78
N LEU A 242 9.74 25.84 10.80
CA LEU A 242 10.18 27.08 11.41
C LEU A 242 9.52 28.30 10.76
N LEU A 243 9.52 28.38 9.42
CA LEU A 243 8.88 29.48 8.69
C LEU A 243 7.37 29.56 8.96
N LEU A 244 6.70 28.41 9.01
CA LEU A 244 5.28 28.37 9.37
C LEU A 244 5.02 28.80 10.81
N GLY A 245 5.84 28.36 11.75
CA GLY A 245 5.76 28.79 13.14
C GLY A 245 5.88 30.30 13.25
N LEU A 246 6.87 30.91 12.57
CA LEU A 246 7.05 32.36 12.56
C LEU A 246 5.86 33.09 11.91
N ALA A 247 5.40 32.63 10.75
CA ALA A 247 4.27 33.24 10.04
C ALA A 247 2.93 33.13 10.80
N ALA A 248 2.72 32.01 11.52
CA ALA A 248 1.52 31.77 12.28
C ALA A 248 1.52 32.56 13.60
N LEU A 249 2.65 32.59 14.31
CA LEU A 249 2.74 33.17 15.66
C LEU A 249 2.97 34.68 15.68
N ILE A 250 3.87 35.21 14.84
CA ILE A 250 4.30 36.62 14.94
C ILE A 250 3.14 37.61 14.78
N PRO A 251 2.29 37.55 13.72
CA PRO A 251 1.20 38.50 13.54
C PRO A 251 0.18 38.44 14.68
N THR A 252 -0.13 37.22 15.13
CA THR A 252 -1.10 36.99 16.21
C THR A 252 -0.56 37.47 17.56
N CYS A 253 0.70 37.20 17.90
CA CYS A 253 1.35 37.71 19.11
C CYS A 253 1.40 39.24 19.11
N TYR A 254 1.75 39.86 17.98
CA TYR A 254 1.78 41.31 17.85
C TYR A 254 0.41 41.95 18.09
N LEU A 255 -0.65 41.39 17.50
CA LEU A 255 -2.01 41.89 17.69
C LEU A 255 -2.52 41.68 19.10
N ILE A 256 -2.23 40.54 19.73
CA ILE A 256 -2.60 40.29 21.13
C ILE A 256 -1.87 41.28 22.04
N TYR A 257 -0.58 41.51 21.82
CA TYR A 257 0.19 42.50 22.57
C TYR A 257 -0.42 43.90 22.43
N HIS A 258 -0.63 44.36 21.20
CA HIS A 258 -1.23 45.68 20.92
C HIS A 258 -2.63 45.83 21.53
N LEU A 259 -3.44 44.75 21.51
CA LEU A 259 -4.80 44.77 22.04
C LEU A 259 -4.85 44.74 23.56
N ILE A 260 -3.85 44.19 24.25
CA ILE A 260 -3.78 44.17 25.73
C ILE A 260 -3.17 45.45 26.28
N THR A 261 -2.20 46.06 25.57
CA THR A 261 -1.52 47.28 26.03
C THR A 261 -2.22 48.58 25.63
N GLY A 262 -3.35 48.51 24.91
CA GLY A 262 -4.14 49.68 24.54
C GLY A 262 -4.82 50.35 25.74
N GLU A 263 -5.12 51.64 25.65
CA GLU A 263 -5.65 52.43 26.79
C GLU A 263 -7.12 52.13 27.16
N ALA A 264 -7.84 51.29 26.39
CA ALA A 264 -9.29 51.06 26.54
C ALA A 264 -9.69 49.58 26.44
N VAL A 265 -8.98 48.68 27.15
CA VAL A 265 -9.29 47.25 27.11
C VAL A 265 -10.34 46.89 28.16
N GLU A 266 -11.45 46.34 27.71
CA GLU A 266 -12.46 45.74 28.60
C GLU A 266 -11.87 44.50 29.30
N ALA A 267 -11.93 44.44 30.64
CA ALA A 267 -11.33 43.36 31.42
C ALA A 267 -11.81 41.96 31.00
N VAL A 268 -13.08 41.84 30.60
CA VAL A 268 -13.71 40.61 30.09
C VAL A 268 -13.06 40.16 28.78
N LEU A 269 -12.77 41.10 27.88
CA LEU A 269 -12.11 40.84 26.59
C LEU A 269 -10.67 40.35 26.79
N ALA A 270 -9.94 40.99 27.71
CA ALA A 270 -8.59 40.58 28.07
C ALA A 270 -8.56 39.16 28.66
N ALA A 271 -9.46 38.85 29.59
CA ALA A 271 -9.58 37.52 30.19
C ALA A 271 -9.93 36.44 29.14
N ALA A 272 -10.87 36.73 28.24
CA ALA A 272 -11.24 35.81 27.17
C ALA A 272 -10.10 35.52 26.19
N VAL A 273 -9.30 36.53 25.83
CA VAL A 273 -8.11 36.36 24.96
C VAL A 273 -7.02 35.57 25.67
N ILE A 274 -6.72 35.89 26.93
CA ILE A 274 -5.66 35.23 27.71
C ILE A 274 -5.99 33.75 27.94
N VAL A 275 -7.24 33.42 28.29
CA VAL A 275 -7.66 32.03 28.53
C VAL A 275 -7.63 31.21 27.23
N ASN A 276 -7.98 31.82 26.09
CA ASN A 276 -7.93 31.13 24.80
C ASN A 276 -6.53 31.12 24.16
N LEU A 277 -5.55 31.82 24.72
CA LEU A 277 -4.20 31.97 24.16
C LEU A 277 -3.53 30.63 23.83
N THR A 278 -3.64 29.66 24.74
CA THR A 278 -3.11 28.30 24.55
C THR A 278 -3.75 27.60 23.36
N ARG A 279 -5.07 27.75 23.20
CA ARG A 279 -5.83 27.16 22.11
C ARG A 279 -5.53 27.82 20.75
N ILE A 280 -5.37 29.14 20.76
CA ILE A 280 -4.93 29.94 19.61
C ILE A 280 -3.58 29.43 19.11
N PHE A 281 -2.62 29.27 20.02
CA PHE A 281 -1.32 28.72 19.69
C PHE A 281 -1.38 27.28 19.21
N HIS A 282 -2.24 26.44 19.79
CA HIS A 282 -2.43 25.09 19.29
C HIS A 282 -2.94 25.06 17.84
N ILE A 283 -3.88 25.92 17.46
CA ILE A 283 -4.41 25.98 16.07
C ILE A 283 -3.35 26.51 15.11
N LEU A 284 -2.63 27.56 15.49
CA LEU A 284 -1.56 28.12 14.67
C LEU A 284 -0.41 27.11 14.49
N ASN A 285 -0.04 26.40 15.56
CA ASN A 285 0.93 25.32 15.49
C ASN A 285 0.40 24.14 14.66
N SER A 286 -0.91 23.88 14.67
CA SER A 286 -1.53 22.87 13.83
C SER A 286 -1.24 23.13 12.33
N LEU A 287 -1.19 24.38 11.88
CA LEU A 287 -0.84 24.70 10.49
C LEU A 287 0.53 24.15 10.07
N SER A 288 1.49 24.03 11.00
CA SER A 288 2.76 23.37 10.71
C SER A 288 2.61 21.90 10.34
N THR A 289 1.63 21.22 10.95
CA THR A 289 1.29 19.82 10.69
C THR A 289 0.77 19.63 9.26
N LEU A 290 0.19 20.67 8.62
CA LEU A 290 -0.21 20.61 7.22
C LEU A 290 0.96 20.40 6.26
N ILE A 291 2.17 20.87 6.57
CA ILE A 291 3.35 20.59 5.72
C ILE A 291 3.61 19.09 5.69
N TYR A 292 3.63 18.46 6.87
CA TYR A 292 3.82 17.03 7.00
C TYR A 292 2.71 16.27 6.28
N GLN A 293 1.45 16.72 6.42
CA GLN A 293 0.33 16.09 5.72
C GLN A 293 0.40 16.27 4.19
N THR A 294 0.86 17.42 3.70
CA THR A 294 1.01 17.65 2.25
C THR A 294 2.08 16.74 1.64
N LEU A 295 3.12 16.49 2.42
CA LEU A 295 4.18 15.55 2.07
C LEU A 295 3.72 14.11 2.02
N ASP A 296 3.12 13.67 3.13
CA ASP A 296 2.61 12.31 3.27
C ASP A 296 1.56 12.06 2.19
N TRP A 297 0.74 13.06 1.84
CA TRP A 297 -0.17 12.96 0.69
C TRP A 297 0.58 12.59 -0.60
N SER A 298 1.63 13.34 -0.94
CA SER A 298 2.37 13.12 -2.19
C SER A 298 3.07 11.76 -2.23
N ALA A 299 3.71 11.36 -1.13
CA ALA A 299 4.41 10.09 -1.01
C ALA A 299 3.43 8.90 -1.01
N MET A 300 2.36 8.99 -0.22
CA MET A 300 1.38 7.91 -0.14
C MET A 300 0.57 7.79 -1.42
N ASN A 301 0.22 8.90 -2.09
CA ASN A 301 -0.46 8.83 -3.38
C ASN A 301 0.43 8.19 -4.46
N ALA A 302 1.75 8.41 -4.44
CA ALA A 302 2.70 7.75 -5.34
C ALA A 302 2.78 6.23 -5.06
N ARG A 303 2.92 5.84 -3.78
CA ARG A 303 2.93 4.43 -3.37
C ARG A 303 1.62 3.71 -3.72
N MET A 304 0.48 4.38 -3.52
CA MET A 304 -0.83 3.87 -3.91
C MET A 304 -0.95 3.72 -5.43
N CYS A 305 -0.51 4.71 -6.21
CA CYS A 305 -0.50 4.58 -7.67
C CYS A 305 0.31 3.37 -8.12
N LEU A 306 1.49 3.15 -7.55
CA LEU A 306 2.34 2.01 -7.85
C LEU A 306 1.65 0.68 -7.50
N LEU A 307 0.98 0.64 -6.35
CA LEU A 307 0.24 -0.54 -5.88
C LEU A 307 -0.91 -0.92 -6.81
N PHE A 308 -1.58 0.07 -7.41
CA PHE A 308 -2.69 -0.14 -8.35
C PHE A 308 -2.28 -0.10 -9.83
N ASP A 309 -1.00 0.07 -10.17
CA ASP A 309 -0.53 0.17 -11.57
C ASP A 309 -0.36 -1.19 -12.25
N MET A 310 -1.39 -2.03 -12.17
CA MET A 310 -1.42 -3.37 -12.76
C MET A 310 -1.35 -3.36 -14.28
N ARG A 311 -1.81 -2.29 -14.94
CA ARG A 311 -1.80 -2.21 -16.41
C ARG A 311 -0.39 -2.10 -16.96
N THR A 312 0.52 -1.43 -16.26
CA THR A 312 1.92 -1.39 -16.68
C THR A 312 2.54 -2.78 -16.57
N LEU A 313 2.26 -3.50 -15.48
CA LEU A 313 2.72 -4.86 -15.24
C LEU A 313 2.16 -5.88 -16.27
N LEU A 314 0.86 -5.78 -16.59
CA LEU A 314 0.18 -6.66 -17.57
C LEU A 314 0.47 -6.30 -19.03
N ASN A 315 0.69 -5.02 -19.36
CA ASN A 315 1.05 -4.60 -20.72
C ASN A 315 2.49 -4.97 -21.09
N ILE A 316 3.41 -5.01 -20.11
CA ILE A 316 4.77 -5.53 -20.32
C ILE A 316 4.73 -7.04 -20.57
N ALA A 317 3.88 -7.79 -19.84
CA ALA A 317 3.70 -9.23 -20.01
C ALA A 317 3.20 -9.66 -21.39
N SER A 318 2.25 -8.90 -21.95
CA SER A 318 1.61 -9.23 -23.23
C SER A 318 2.49 -8.93 -24.45
N GLN A 319 3.59 -8.17 -24.30
CA GLN A 319 4.45 -7.78 -25.43
C GLN A 319 5.66 -8.71 -25.65
N THR A 320 5.95 -9.64 -24.75
CA THR A 320 7.23 -10.40 -24.74
C THR A 320 7.08 -11.91 -24.96
N LEU A 321 6.02 -12.40 -25.61
CA LEU A 321 6.02 -13.79 -26.08
C LEU A 321 7.06 -13.92 -27.21
N PRO A 322 8.11 -14.75 -27.08
CA PRO A 322 9.09 -14.93 -28.13
C PRO A 322 8.40 -15.50 -29.37
N LYS A 323 8.48 -14.78 -30.50
CA LYS A 323 7.93 -15.24 -31.79
C LYS A 323 8.76 -16.35 -32.44
N THR A 324 9.96 -16.61 -31.94
CA THR A 324 10.92 -17.55 -32.52
C THR A 324 11.04 -18.79 -31.64
N PHE A 325 10.65 -19.92 -32.18
CA PHE A 325 10.78 -21.24 -31.54
C PHE A 325 11.99 -21.96 -32.13
N GLY A 326 12.74 -22.65 -31.26
CA GLY A 326 13.73 -23.62 -31.68
C GLY A 326 13.05 -24.91 -32.16
N PRO A 327 13.79 -25.87 -32.74
CA PRO A 327 13.23 -27.17 -33.07
C PRO A 327 12.70 -27.86 -31.80
N LEU A 328 11.41 -28.17 -31.80
CA LEU A 328 10.68 -28.81 -30.71
C LEU A 328 10.02 -30.08 -31.27
N THR A 329 10.03 -31.17 -30.50
CA THR A 329 9.38 -32.42 -30.87
C THR A 329 8.28 -32.77 -29.88
N ILE A 330 7.16 -33.29 -30.38
CA ILE A 330 6.09 -33.89 -29.59
C ILE A 330 6.02 -35.36 -29.97
N ASN A 331 6.24 -36.26 -29.02
CA ASN A 331 6.35 -37.71 -29.28
C ASN A 331 7.30 -38.01 -30.45
N ASP A 332 8.48 -37.37 -30.45
CA ASP A 332 9.53 -37.47 -31.47
C ASP A 332 9.17 -36.94 -32.87
N VAL A 333 8.02 -36.26 -33.03
CA VAL A 333 7.62 -35.59 -34.28
C VAL A 333 7.92 -34.09 -34.20
N VAL A 334 8.59 -33.54 -35.22
CA VAL A 334 8.95 -32.12 -35.29
C VAL A 334 7.71 -31.23 -35.39
N VAL A 335 7.66 -30.20 -34.53
CA VAL A 335 6.58 -29.22 -34.48
C VAL A 335 6.88 -28.05 -35.39
N ASN A 336 6.03 -27.87 -36.40
CA ASN A 336 6.13 -26.77 -37.36
C ASN A 336 5.30 -25.54 -36.96
N SER A 337 4.28 -25.71 -36.11
CA SER A 337 3.42 -24.64 -35.62
C SER A 337 2.80 -25.00 -34.27
N LEU A 338 3.02 -24.15 -33.26
CA LEU A 338 2.45 -24.37 -31.93
C LEU A 338 0.92 -24.34 -31.92
N TYR A 339 0.31 -23.43 -32.69
CA TYR A 339 -1.13 -23.26 -32.70
C TYR A 339 -1.85 -24.52 -33.21
N VAL A 340 -1.31 -25.14 -34.26
CA VAL A 340 -1.88 -26.36 -34.86
C VAL A 340 -1.79 -27.53 -33.88
N GLU A 341 -0.64 -27.69 -33.23
CA GLU A 341 -0.44 -28.79 -32.27
C GLU A 341 -1.24 -28.60 -30.97
N VAL A 342 -1.36 -27.35 -30.46
CA VAL A 342 -2.26 -27.06 -29.32
C VAL A 342 -3.68 -27.49 -29.63
N LYS A 343 -4.21 -27.11 -30.81
CA LYS A 343 -5.56 -27.49 -31.22
C LYS A 343 -5.72 -29.01 -31.36
N LYS A 344 -4.73 -29.68 -31.95
CA LYS A 344 -4.72 -31.15 -32.10
C LYS A 344 -4.77 -31.87 -30.76
N ILE A 345 -4.04 -31.38 -29.75
CA ILE A 345 -4.05 -31.93 -28.38
C ILE A 345 -5.40 -31.66 -27.70
N GLN A 346 -6.01 -30.48 -27.90
CA GLN A 346 -7.32 -30.17 -27.32
C GLN A 346 -8.47 -31.07 -27.85
N GLU A 347 -8.32 -31.59 -29.08
CA GLU A 347 -9.29 -32.53 -29.66
C GLU A 347 -9.19 -33.95 -29.04
N GLN A 348 -8.08 -34.28 -28.36
CA GLN A 348 -7.87 -35.59 -27.76
C GLN A 348 -8.60 -35.75 -26.44
N LYS A 349 -9.27 -36.89 -26.24
CA LYS A 349 -9.99 -37.18 -24.99
C LYS A 349 -9.06 -37.62 -23.86
N HIS A 350 -8.04 -38.40 -24.20
CA HIS A 350 -7.05 -38.95 -23.28
C HIS A 350 -5.76 -39.24 -24.05
N GLY A 351 -4.64 -39.44 -23.34
CA GLY A 351 -3.35 -39.79 -23.93
C GLY A 351 -2.18 -39.01 -23.33
N ARG A 352 -0.96 -39.47 -23.60
CA ARG A 352 0.28 -38.89 -23.08
C ARG A 352 1.11 -38.31 -24.22
N PHE A 353 1.53 -37.06 -24.05
CA PHE A 353 2.32 -36.31 -25.02
C PHE A 353 3.59 -35.81 -24.35
N THR A 354 4.75 -36.23 -24.85
CA THR A 354 6.06 -35.83 -24.34
C THR A 354 6.67 -34.80 -25.26
N ILE A 355 7.02 -33.64 -24.71
CA ILE A 355 7.65 -32.52 -25.39
C ILE A 355 9.13 -32.53 -25.10
N ARG A 356 9.96 -32.51 -26.16
CA ARG A 356 11.42 -32.42 -26.07
C ARG A 356 11.97 -31.32 -26.97
N GLY A 357 13.17 -30.84 -26.64
CA GLY A 357 13.84 -29.78 -27.36
C GLY A 357 14.93 -29.11 -26.52
N MET A 358 15.84 -28.37 -27.16
CA MET A 358 16.93 -27.68 -26.47
C MET A 358 16.40 -26.62 -25.49
N ASN A 359 17.23 -26.18 -24.53
CA ASN A 359 16.89 -25.04 -23.67
C ASN A 359 16.67 -23.78 -24.52
N GLY A 360 15.58 -23.06 -24.25
CA GLY A 360 15.18 -21.91 -25.07
C GLY A 360 14.38 -22.24 -26.33
N SER A 361 14.05 -23.52 -26.61
CA SER A 361 13.22 -23.91 -27.77
C SER A 361 11.73 -23.50 -27.64
N GLY A 362 11.27 -23.12 -26.44
CA GLY A 362 9.89 -22.69 -26.18
C GLY A 362 8.97 -23.75 -25.57
N LYS A 363 9.53 -24.82 -24.97
CA LYS A 363 8.76 -25.90 -24.32
C LYS A 363 7.74 -25.37 -23.28
N SER A 364 8.20 -24.61 -22.29
CA SER A 364 7.32 -24.04 -21.25
C SER A 364 6.33 -23.02 -21.82
N THR A 365 6.70 -22.31 -22.89
CA THR A 365 5.78 -21.42 -23.63
C THR A 365 4.64 -22.20 -24.27
N PHE A 366 4.92 -23.38 -24.85
CA PHE A 366 3.87 -24.25 -25.39
C PHE A 366 2.90 -24.72 -24.31
N LEU A 367 3.39 -25.16 -23.14
CA LEU A 367 2.50 -25.56 -22.03
C LEU A 367 1.59 -24.41 -21.57
N LEU A 368 2.10 -23.18 -21.53
CA LEU A 368 1.32 -22.02 -21.13
C LEU A 368 0.27 -21.60 -22.16
N GLU A 369 0.58 -21.73 -23.45
CA GLU A 369 -0.41 -21.53 -24.52
C GLU A 369 -1.50 -22.60 -24.47
N LEU A 370 -1.14 -23.86 -24.22
CA LEU A 370 -2.10 -24.94 -24.03
C LEU A 370 -2.96 -24.70 -22.78
N LYS A 371 -2.37 -24.27 -21.66
CA LYS A 371 -3.09 -23.89 -20.43
C LYS A 371 -4.05 -22.74 -20.70
N LYS A 372 -3.63 -21.73 -21.46
CA LYS A 372 -4.46 -20.58 -21.85
C LYS A 372 -5.65 -21.02 -22.71
N ALA A 373 -5.41 -21.88 -23.69
CA ALA A 373 -6.43 -22.37 -24.60
C ALA A 373 -7.44 -23.32 -23.92
N ALA A 374 -6.97 -24.17 -22.99
CA ALA A 374 -7.82 -25.11 -22.25
C ALA A 374 -8.48 -24.50 -21.00
N GLY A 375 -8.11 -23.28 -20.59
CA GLY A 375 -8.76 -22.56 -19.52
C GLY A 375 -8.72 -23.30 -18.18
N THR A 376 -9.89 -23.45 -17.53
CA THR A 376 -10.04 -24.14 -16.24
C THR A 376 -9.89 -25.64 -16.32
N ASP A 377 -10.04 -26.23 -17.52
CA ASP A 377 -9.99 -27.68 -17.72
C ASP A 377 -8.56 -28.22 -17.71
N ALA A 378 -7.56 -27.33 -17.69
CA ALA A 378 -6.15 -27.68 -17.61
C ALA A 378 -5.54 -27.30 -16.26
N MET A 379 -4.65 -28.13 -15.74
CA MET A 379 -3.83 -27.82 -14.57
C MET A 379 -2.35 -27.86 -14.97
N LEU A 380 -1.63 -26.78 -14.68
CA LEU A 380 -0.19 -26.69 -14.91
C LEU A 380 0.55 -26.95 -13.61
N LEU A 381 1.35 -28.00 -13.59
CA LEU A 381 2.31 -28.30 -12.53
C LEU A 381 3.68 -27.77 -12.98
N PRO A 382 4.17 -26.67 -12.38
CA PRO A 382 5.45 -26.08 -12.75
C PRO A 382 6.62 -26.92 -12.24
N ALA A 383 7.83 -26.67 -12.75
CA ALA A 383 9.04 -27.37 -12.32
C ALA A 383 9.27 -27.35 -10.80
N ASN A 384 8.94 -26.23 -10.14
CA ASN A 384 8.87 -26.16 -8.69
C ASN A 384 7.42 -26.30 -8.19
N ILE A 385 6.93 -27.54 -8.16
CA ILE A 385 5.55 -27.88 -7.77
C ILE A 385 5.21 -27.41 -6.34
N ASN A 386 6.22 -27.22 -5.47
CA ASN A 386 6.04 -26.81 -4.08
C ASN A 386 5.59 -25.34 -3.93
N ASP A 387 5.68 -24.53 -4.98
CA ASP A 387 5.23 -23.13 -4.93
C ASP A 387 3.69 -23.02 -4.96
N LEU A 388 2.98 -24.12 -5.27
CA LEU A 388 1.52 -24.19 -5.27
C LEU A 388 0.96 -24.61 -3.90
N CYS A 389 -0.27 -24.17 -3.60
CA CYS A 389 -0.99 -24.58 -2.40
C CYS A 389 -1.74 -25.90 -2.65
N TRP A 390 -1.53 -26.87 -1.76
CA TRP A 390 -2.13 -28.21 -1.80
C TRP A 390 -2.94 -28.47 -0.53
N GLN A 391 -3.92 -29.36 -0.59
CA GLN A 391 -4.78 -29.69 0.56
C GLN A 391 -3.98 -30.40 1.66
N SER A 392 -3.06 -31.26 1.26
CA SER A 392 -2.21 -32.00 2.18
C SER A 392 -0.92 -31.23 2.47
N ASN A 393 -0.48 -31.25 3.73
CA ASN A 393 0.81 -30.68 4.11
C ASN A 393 1.92 -31.72 3.91
N TYR A 394 2.81 -31.45 2.96
CA TYR A 394 3.86 -32.39 2.56
C TYR A 394 5.25 -32.07 3.14
N GLN A 395 5.33 -31.28 4.22
CA GLN A 395 6.57 -30.72 4.77
C GLN A 395 7.62 -31.76 5.25
N ASP A 396 7.23 -33.00 5.56
CA ASP A 396 8.13 -34.04 6.09
C ASP A 396 8.55 -35.10 5.06
N LEU A 397 8.07 -35.00 3.81
CA LEU A 397 8.32 -36.01 2.78
C LEU A 397 9.60 -35.73 2.00
N SER A 398 10.19 -36.77 1.41
CA SER A 398 11.28 -36.60 0.42
C SER A 398 10.76 -35.98 -0.87
N THR A 399 11.63 -35.34 -1.67
CA THR A 399 11.25 -34.69 -2.94
C THR A 399 10.42 -35.61 -3.84
N GLY A 400 10.81 -36.88 -4.00
CA GLY A 400 10.07 -37.85 -4.81
C GLY A 400 8.71 -38.26 -4.23
N GLN A 401 8.63 -38.48 -2.91
CA GLN A 401 7.35 -38.77 -2.26
C GLN A 401 6.37 -37.60 -2.35
N ARG A 402 6.86 -36.36 -2.28
CA ARG A 402 6.04 -35.16 -2.48
C ARG A 402 5.45 -35.11 -3.87
N VAL A 403 6.27 -35.26 -4.91
CA VAL A 403 5.81 -35.21 -6.30
C VAL A 403 4.75 -36.29 -6.56
N LEU A 404 4.96 -37.51 -6.04
CA LEU A 404 3.99 -38.61 -6.15
C LEU A 404 2.64 -38.26 -5.52
N ASN A 405 2.64 -37.74 -4.29
CA ASN A 405 1.40 -37.38 -3.61
C ASN A 405 0.69 -36.19 -4.26
N ILE A 406 1.45 -35.19 -4.74
CA ILE A 406 0.89 -34.06 -5.46
C ILE A 406 0.25 -34.50 -6.78
N LEU A 407 0.87 -35.44 -7.50
CA LEU A 407 0.29 -36.00 -8.72
C LEU A 407 -0.98 -36.80 -8.44
N ASN A 408 -1.01 -37.57 -7.34
CA ASN A 408 -2.23 -38.25 -6.90
C ASN A 408 -3.34 -37.23 -6.61
N GLU A 409 -3.06 -36.21 -5.79
CA GLU A 409 -4.02 -35.13 -5.48
C GLU A 409 -4.51 -34.43 -6.75
N ALA A 410 -3.62 -34.08 -7.69
CA ALA A 410 -3.97 -33.46 -8.97
C ALA A 410 -4.84 -34.37 -9.85
N SER A 411 -4.62 -35.69 -9.78
CA SER A 411 -5.37 -36.70 -10.54
C SER A 411 -6.79 -36.94 -10.02
N GLU A 412 -7.07 -36.57 -8.78
CA GLU A 412 -8.38 -36.71 -8.15
C GLU A 412 -9.31 -35.51 -8.45
N ILE A 413 -8.77 -34.39 -8.96
CA ILE A 413 -9.57 -33.20 -9.29
C ILE A 413 -10.47 -33.50 -10.49
N GLU A 414 -11.78 -33.61 -10.29
CA GLU A 414 -12.77 -34.05 -11.30
C GLU A 414 -12.82 -33.16 -12.55
N ASN A 415 -12.69 -31.83 -12.37
CA ASN A 415 -12.85 -30.86 -13.45
C ASN A 415 -11.57 -30.62 -14.29
N VAL A 416 -10.50 -31.37 -14.05
CA VAL A 416 -9.22 -31.21 -14.76
C VAL A 416 -9.05 -32.32 -15.79
N ARG A 417 -9.20 -31.98 -17.07
CA ARG A 417 -9.00 -32.90 -18.20
C ARG A 417 -7.55 -32.95 -18.68
N TYR A 418 -6.84 -31.83 -18.63
CA TYR A 418 -5.45 -31.72 -19.09
C TYR A 418 -4.51 -31.54 -17.91
N LEU A 419 -3.56 -32.45 -17.76
CA LEU A 419 -2.47 -32.34 -16.79
C LEU A 419 -1.19 -31.95 -17.52
N LEU A 420 -0.69 -30.74 -17.24
CA LEU A 420 0.46 -30.16 -17.91
C LEU A 420 1.64 -30.18 -16.93
N LEU A 421 2.71 -30.88 -17.27
CA LEU A 421 3.84 -31.14 -16.38
C LEU A 421 5.11 -30.50 -16.94
N ASP A 422 5.68 -29.54 -16.22
CA ASP A 422 6.95 -28.89 -16.59
C ASP A 422 8.10 -29.52 -15.79
N GLU A 423 9.03 -30.23 -16.46
CA GLU A 423 10.27 -30.77 -15.89
C GLU A 423 10.12 -31.52 -14.54
N TRP A 424 9.06 -32.32 -14.41
CA TRP A 424 8.74 -33.00 -13.15
C TRP A 424 9.81 -34.02 -12.71
N ASP A 425 10.63 -34.52 -13.65
CA ASP A 425 11.66 -35.54 -13.42
C ASP A 425 13.05 -34.97 -13.10
N ALA A 426 13.25 -33.65 -13.13
CA ALA A 426 14.57 -33.02 -13.07
C ALA A 426 15.37 -33.27 -11.77
N ASN A 427 14.72 -33.62 -10.66
CA ASN A 427 15.35 -33.83 -9.35
C ASN A 427 14.98 -35.17 -8.70
N LEU A 428 14.59 -36.16 -9.50
CA LEU A 428 14.13 -37.47 -9.02
C LEU A 428 15.14 -38.57 -9.36
N ASP A 429 15.28 -39.53 -8.45
CA ASP A 429 15.99 -40.78 -8.65
C ASP A 429 15.20 -41.73 -9.57
N THR A 430 15.91 -42.68 -10.17
CA THR A 430 15.37 -43.61 -11.18
C THR A 430 14.13 -44.35 -10.68
N ASP A 431 14.12 -44.75 -9.41
CA ASP A 431 13.02 -45.51 -8.82
C ASP A 431 11.74 -44.67 -8.70
N ASN A 432 11.86 -43.41 -8.27
CA ASN A 432 10.73 -42.48 -8.20
C ASN A 432 10.26 -42.06 -9.60
N VAL A 433 11.19 -41.87 -10.56
CA VAL A 433 10.83 -41.63 -11.96
C VAL A 433 10.01 -42.77 -12.53
N GLN A 434 10.39 -44.03 -12.26
CA GLN A 434 9.64 -45.19 -12.71
C GLN A 434 8.22 -45.23 -12.11
N ARG A 435 8.10 -45.06 -10.79
CA ARG A 435 6.80 -45.05 -10.10
C ARG A 435 5.86 -43.96 -10.62
N ILE A 436 6.39 -42.77 -10.85
CA ILE A 436 5.60 -41.67 -11.41
C ILE A 436 5.24 -41.95 -12.86
N ASN A 437 6.13 -42.54 -13.67
CA ASN A 437 5.80 -42.94 -15.03
C ASN A 437 4.64 -43.94 -15.09
N GLU A 438 4.61 -44.91 -14.18
CA GLU A 438 3.52 -45.88 -14.06
C GLU A 438 2.21 -45.17 -13.70
N LEU A 439 2.24 -44.28 -12.71
CA LEU A 439 1.08 -43.45 -12.31
C LEU A 439 0.56 -42.60 -13.48
N LEU A 440 1.43 -41.87 -14.17
CA LEU A 440 1.06 -41.05 -15.32
C LEU A 440 0.46 -41.89 -16.45
N SER A 441 0.94 -43.12 -16.64
CA SER A 441 0.39 -44.02 -17.67
C SER A 441 -1.04 -44.45 -17.33
N VAL A 442 -1.35 -44.66 -16.04
CA VAL A 442 -2.72 -44.92 -15.57
C VAL A 442 -3.60 -43.69 -15.77
N ILE A 443 -3.14 -42.51 -15.36
CA ILE A 443 -3.88 -41.25 -15.51
C ILE A 443 -4.17 -40.95 -17.00
N ALA A 444 -3.22 -41.23 -17.89
CA ALA A 444 -3.33 -40.99 -19.33
C ALA A 444 -4.41 -41.83 -20.03
N GLN A 445 -4.96 -42.86 -19.39
CA GLN A 445 -6.10 -43.62 -19.92
C GLN A 445 -7.42 -42.83 -19.86
N HIS A 446 -7.49 -41.84 -18.99
CA HIS A 446 -8.71 -41.08 -18.71
C HIS A 446 -8.53 -39.57 -18.90
N ARG A 447 -7.29 -39.09 -18.96
CA ARG A 447 -6.93 -37.67 -19.08
C ARG A 447 -5.87 -37.45 -20.15
N VAL A 448 -5.72 -36.21 -20.58
CA VAL A 448 -4.63 -35.80 -21.47
C VAL A 448 -3.47 -35.31 -20.63
N ILE A 449 -2.32 -35.95 -20.75
CA ILE A 449 -1.09 -35.55 -20.07
C ILE A 449 -0.15 -34.97 -21.11
N VAL A 450 0.36 -33.76 -20.84
CA VAL A 450 1.40 -33.14 -21.65
C VAL A 450 2.58 -32.83 -20.75
N GLU A 451 3.72 -33.46 -21.00
CA GLU A 451 4.89 -33.34 -20.14
C GLU A 451 6.09 -32.81 -20.92
N ILE A 452 6.90 -31.99 -20.27
CA ILE A 452 8.22 -31.59 -20.75
C ILE A 452 9.26 -32.49 -20.12
N ARG A 453 10.12 -33.08 -20.96
CA ARG A 453 11.29 -33.86 -20.53
C ARG A 453 12.53 -33.41 -21.30
N HIS A 454 13.70 -33.59 -20.69
CA HIS A 454 14.99 -33.33 -21.35
C HIS A 454 15.51 -34.55 -22.08
#